data_AF-A0A3B0K7W5-F1
#
_entry.id   AF-A0A3B0K7W5-F1
#
_cell.length_a   1.000
_cell.length_b   1.000
_cell.length_c   1.000
_cell.angle_alpha   90.00
_cell.angle_beta   90.00
_cell.angle_gamma   90.00
#
_symmetry.space_group_name_H-M   'P 1'
#
loop_
_entity.id
_entity.type
_entity.pdbx_description
1 polymer ?
#
loop_
_entity_poly.entity_id
_entity_poly.type
_entity_poly.pdbx_seq_one_letter_code
_entity_poly.pdbx_strand_id
1 'polypeptide(L)'
;MPQQRRKVAFSGKKKKDQMLQKRNTKGPPKYLRSAQESYEDSDVPETTRKLMEQPFARGGNRNKNVNRYNLQFYQEGKKELEQLKLEGFKPLQTLSPIEREIDERYFAGCDFPVRPPWSLSSTKEQLDRCENRYFKDYVDELQKKQRSGDSKELSLFELNLETWRQLWRVLEFSDILLIIVDVRYATLMFPPSLYDYIIKTLKKHAIVVFNKVDLVEPQVVVAWRAYFQERYPQLPVVMFASFLPRSRKGCQRGPQAHKRSMEGVYNIYRECQRYVQSEVDLSAWEQKIRDDMRSDQLDILEDVAAAVEGELKISSSIDTTPHEHVKYHSGVLTIGCIGFPNVGKSSLINALKGRKVVSVSRTPGHTKHFQTIFLTPLVRLCDCPGLVFPSTTPKCLQVLLGSFPISQLAVPYRALKFLGEHVNLPQLLRLQLPEDYDEWSAVAISDAWAYKRGFLTAKAARPDRYRAANHILRMCLAGQQQLVLQFYPPGYDARREHWLQHADVPEVKKYQQVELQDEPESETNGDTSSVCSDTADSEDEDEDSSNDETNADEDSCAIEEDEAPRSRNVFALLEDE
;
A
#
# COMPACT_ATOMS: atom_id res chain seq x y z
N MET A 1 6.51 -3.92 -66.39
CA MET A 1 6.90 -4.00 -64.97
C MET A 1 7.82 -2.83 -64.64
N PRO A 2 7.38 -1.75 -63.97
CA PRO A 2 8.29 -0.68 -63.59
C PRO A 2 9.11 -1.09 -62.36
N GLN A 3 10.43 -0.91 -62.45
CA GLN A 3 11.42 -1.29 -61.44
C GLN A 3 11.17 -0.53 -60.11
N GLN A 4 11.08 -1.28 -59.00
CA GLN A 4 10.98 -0.72 -57.67
C GLN A 4 12.25 0.07 -57.30
N ARG A 5 12.09 1.38 -57.05
CA ARG A 5 13.14 2.25 -56.49
C ARG A 5 13.56 1.73 -55.11
N ARG A 6 14.84 1.37 -54.94
CA ARG A 6 15.47 1.09 -53.64
C ARG A 6 15.26 2.27 -52.67
N LYS A 7 14.78 1.99 -51.46
CA LYS A 7 14.64 2.99 -50.38
C LYS A 7 16.02 3.55 -50.02
N VAL A 8 16.20 4.86 -50.15
CA VAL A 8 17.43 5.56 -49.74
C VAL A 8 17.51 5.60 -48.22
N ALA A 9 18.67 5.25 -47.66
CA ALA A 9 18.92 5.26 -46.22
C ALA A 9 18.71 6.67 -45.64
N PHE A 10 17.87 6.77 -44.61
CA PHE A 10 17.51 8.03 -43.98
C PHE A 10 18.62 8.46 -43.01
N SER A 11 19.37 9.51 -43.35
CA SER A 11 20.44 10.05 -42.49
C SER A 11 19.90 10.39 -41.09
N GLY A 12 20.59 9.93 -40.05
CA GLY A 12 20.22 10.15 -38.65
C GLY A 12 20.06 11.63 -38.27
N LYS A 13 20.75 12.53 -38.98
CA LYS A 13 20.62 13.99 -38.81
C LYS A 13 19.25 14.50 -39.25
N LYS A 14 18.75 14.05 -40.40
CA LYS A 14 17.38 14.36 -40.89
C LYS A 14 16.29 13.78 -39.98
N LYS A 15 16.55 12.63 -39.32
CA LYS A 15 15.61 12.05 -38.34
C LYS A 15 15.51 12.89 -37.07
N LYS A 16 16.64 13.45 -36.63
CA LYS A 16 16.69 14.37 -35.49
C LYS A 16 15.95 15.67 -35.80
N ASP A 17 16.16 16.24 -36.99
CA ASP A 17 15.48 17.47 -37.42
C ASP A 17 13.98 17.28 -37.61
N GLN A 18 13.55 16.13 -38.16
CA GLN A 18 12.14 15.81 -38.31
C GLN A 18 11.45 15.58 -36.94
N MET A 19 12.16 15.04 -35.94
CA MET A 19 11.67 14.94 -34.57
C MET A 19 11.58 16.31 -33.88
N LEU A 20 12.54 17.20 -34.12
CA LEU A 20 12.51 18.58 -33.62
C LEU A 20 11.34 19.37 -34.23
N GLN A 21 11.11 19.25 -35.54
CA GLN A 21 9.96 19.87 -36.20
C GLN A 21 8.63 19.33 -35.67
N LYS A 22 8.48 18.01 -35.48
CA LYS A 22 7.28 17.40 -34.87
C LYS A 22 7.08 17.82 -33.40
N ARG A 23 8.16 18.12 -32.67
CA ARG A 23 8.11 18.64 -31.29
C ARG A 23 7.63 20.09 -31.27
N ASN A 24 8.01 20.90 -32.26
CA ASN A 24 7.59 22.29 -32.36
C ASN A 24 6.16 22.46 -32.89
N THR A 25 5.63 21.54 -33.70
CA THR A 25 4.22 21.59 -34.17
C THR A 25 3.21 21.09 -33.13
N LYS A 26 3.65 20.24 -32.18
CA LYS A 26 2.80 19.76 -31.08
C LYS A 26 3.03 20.65 -29.86
N GLY A 27 2.25 21.72 -29.76
CA GLY A 27 2.17 22.53 -28.53
C GLY A 27 1.84 21.67 -27.30
N PRO A 28 2.19 22.14 -26.08
CA PRO A 28 1.97 21.39 -24.85
C PRO A 28 0.45 21.22 -24.56
N PRO A 29 0.06 20.21 -23.76
CA PRO A 29 -1.32 20.07 -23.31
C PRO A 29 -1.79 21.33 -22.56
N LYS A 30 -3.06 21.69 -22.76
CA LYS A 30 -3.69 22.95 -22.28
C LYS A 30 -3.87 23.10 -20.76
N TYR A 31 -3.39 22.14 -19.96
CA TYR A 31 -3.48 22.19 -18.51
C TYR A 31 -2.07 22.34 -17.95
N LEU A 32 -1.82 23.48 -17.29
CA LEU A 32 -0.51 23.98 -16.83
C LEU A 32 0.27 24.79 -17.88
N ARG A 33 -0.21 26.01 -18.17
CA ARG A 33 0.67 27.09 -18.63
C ARG A 33 1.44 27.62 -17.42
N SER A 34 2.71 27.27 -17.30
CA SER A 34 3.72 28.17 -16.73
C SER A 34 4.70 28.50 -17.86
N ALA A 35 4.98 29.78 -18.05
CA ALA A 35 5.86 30.28 -19.10
C ALA A 35 7.22 29.57 -19.04
N GLN A 36 7.60 28.91 -20.14
CA GLN A 36 8.97 28.42 -20.32
C GLN A 36 9.79 29.56 -20.92
N GLU A 37 10.52 30.29 -20.09
CA GLU A 37 11.74 30.96 -20.52
C GLU A 37 12.91 29.99 -20.31
N SER A 38 13.72 29.85 -21.35
CA SER A 38 14.94 29.06 -21.36
C SER A 38 16.01 29.77 -20.52
N TYR A 39 16.33 29.21 -19.35
CA TYR A 39 17.56 29.56 -18.64
C TYR A 39 18.38 28.31 -18.34
N GLU A 40 19.67 28.46 -18.56
CA GLU A 40 20.72 27.49 -18.37
C GLU A 40 20.88 27.10 -16.89
N ASP A 41 21.48 25.92 -16.71
CA ASP A 41 21.73 25.17 -15.49
C ASP A 41 22.42 26.00 -14.39
N SER A 42 21.65 26.72 -13.58
CA SER A 42 22.05 27.21 -12.25
C SER A 42 20.81 27.59 -11.43
N ASP A 43 20.73 27.02 -10.23
CA ASP A 43 19.77 27.28 -9.15
C ASP A 43 18.30 27.54 -9.57
N VAL A 44 17.54 26.45 -9.71
CA VAL A 44 16.08 26.50 -9.85
C VAL A 44 15.46 27.01 -8.53
N PRO A 45 14.61 28.04 -8.54
CA PRO A 45 13.89 28.45 -7.34
C PRO A 45 12.98 27.32 -6.85
N GLU A 46 12.77 27.22 -5.52
CA GLU A 46 11.95 26.17 -4.87
C GLU A 46 10.54 25.98 -5.45
N THR A 47 10.05 26.94 -6.23
CA THR A 47 8.72 26.98 -6.84
C THR A 47 8.52 26.02 -8.03
N THR A 48 9.57 25.39 -8.57
CA THR A 48 9.46 24.49 -9.74
C THR A 48 9.99 23.08 -9.45
N ARG A 49 9.49 22.44 -8.38
CA ARG A 49 9.68 21.00 -8.17
C ARG A 49 8.95 20.21 -9.27
N LYS A 50 9.66 19.31 -9.95
CA LYS A 50 9.07 18.44 -10.97
C LYS A 50 8.18 17.39 -10.31
N LEU A 51 7.08 17.02 -10.96
CA LEU A 51 6.25 15.88 -10.55
C LEU A 51 6.93 14.57 -10.93
N MET A 52 6.82 13.59 -10.04
CA MET A 52 7.27 12.22 -10.23
C MET A 52 6.25 11.49 -11.10
N GLU A 53 6.62 11.22 -12.34
CA GLU A 53 5.83 10.42 -13.27
C GLU A 53 6.35 8.98 -13.31
N GLN A 54 5.46 7.99 -13.28
CA GLN A 54 5.85 6.62 -13.54
C GLN A 54 6.39 6.50 -14.98
N PRO A 55 7.57 5.88 -15.18
CA PRO A 55 8.12 5.70 -16.52
C PRO A 55 7.16 4.86 -17.38
N PHE A 56 6.88 5.33 -18.59
CA PHE A 56 6.09 4.59 -19.58
C PHE A 56 6.85 3.33 -20.00
N ALA A 57 6.17 2.18 -20.06
CA ALA A 57 6.65 1.03 -20.80
C ALA A 57 6.93 1.45 -22.25
N ARG A 58 8.17 1.28 -22.71
CA ARG A 58 8.58 1.64 -24.08
C ARG A 58 7.93 0.67 -25.07
N GLY A 59 6.77 1.04 -25.61
CA GLY A 59 6.16 0.25 -26.70
C GLY A 59 4.68 0.50 -26.99
N GLY A 60 3.92 1.13 -26.10
CA GLY A 60 2.47 1.31 -26.29
C GLY A 60 2.07 2.65 -26.91
N ASN A 61 1.04 2.63 -27.76
CA ASN A 61 0.35 3.82 -28.26
C ASN A 61 0.11 4.84 -27.14
N ARG A 62 0.45 6.12 -27.37
CA ARG A 62 0.29 7.22 -26.40
C ARG A 62 -1.19 7.51 -26.13
N ASN A 63 -1.86 6.67 -25.36
CA ASN A 63 -3.13 7.00 -24.75
C ASN A 63 -2.86 8.09 -23.70
N LYS A 64 -3.31 9.32 -23.99
CA LYS A 64 -3.13 10.52 -23.13
C LYS A 64 -3.72 10.40 -21.72
N ASN A 65 -4.36 9.28 -21.35
CA ASN A 65 -5.13 9.13 -20.12
C ASN A 65 -4.61 8.05 -19.16
N VAL A 66 -3.51 7.34 -19.47
CA VAL A 66 -3.02 6.22 -18.62
C VAL A 66 -2.59 6.69 -17.22
N ASN A 67 -2.13 7.94 -17.09
CA ASN A 67 -1.66 8.51 -15.83
C ASN A 67 -2.71 9.34 -15.08
N ARG A 68 -3.98 9.33 -15.51
CA ARG A 68 -5.01 10.20 -14.91
C ARG A 68 -5.29 9.88 -13.45
N TYR A 69 -5.04 8.66 -12.98
CA TYR A 69 -5.36 8.24 -11.61
C TYR A 69 -4.15 7.63 -10.89
N ASN A 70 -2.95 7.91 -11.39
CA ASN A 70 -1.74 7.52 -10.68
C ASN A 70 -1.47 8.56 -9.59
N LEU A 71 -1.00 8.11 -8.43
CA LEU A 71 -0.51 8.96 -7.35
C LEU A 71 0.67 9.80 -7.88
N GLN A 72 0.62 11.12 -7.67
CA GLN A 72 1.67 12.05 -8.11
C GLN A 72 2.34 12.72 -6.91
N PHE A 73 3.67 12.71 -6.90
CA PHE A 73 4.50 13.29 -5.83
C PHE A 73 5.54 14.25 -6.39
N TYR A 74 6.15 15.10 -5.57
CA TYR A 74 7.27 15.95 -5.99
C TYR A 74 8.61 15.20 -6.01
N GLN A 75 9.51 15.63 -6.90
CA GLN A 75 10.89 15.16 -6.98
C GLN A 75 11.83 16.03 -6.12
N GLU A 76 12.80 15.38 -5.46
CA GLU A 76 13.85 16.00 -4.63
C GLU A 76 14.95 16.67 -5.47
N GLY A 77 15.63 17.65 -4.86
CA GLY A 77 16.77 18.33 -5.47
C GLY A 77 18.05 17.49 -5.46
N LYS A 78 19.02 17.79 -6.33
CA LYS A 78 20.31 17.07 -6.37
C LYS A 78 21.14 17.23 -5.08
N LYS A 79 21.23 18.47 -4.55
CA LYS A 79 21.98 18.79 -3.31
C LYS A 79 21.41 18.03 -2.11
N GLU A 80 20.08 18.01 -1.99
CA GLU A 80 19.34 17.25 -0.98
C GLU A 80 19.66 15.76 -1.11
N LEU A 81 19.63 15.20 -2.32
CA LEU A 81 19.93 13.79 -2.56
C LEU A 81 21.34 13.38 -2.12
N GLU A 82 22.34 14.25 -2.30
CA GLU A 82 23.71 14.02 -1.85
C GLU A 82 23.81 14.00 -0.33
N GLN A 83 23.15 14.95 0.35
CA GLN A 83 23.06 14.97 1.81
C GLN A 83 22.41 13.69 2.35
N LEU A 84 21.30 13.24 1.75
CA LEU A 84 20.61 12.00 2.13
C LEU A 84 21.50 10.76 1.98
N LYS A 85 22.40 10.74 0.99
CA LYS A 85 23.37 9.65 0.82
C LYS A 85 24.39 9.65 1.95
N LEU A 86 24.93 10.83 2.30
CA LEU A 86 25.89 10.97 3.39
C LEU A 86 25.28 10.57 4.74
N GLU A 87 24.01 10.90 4.98
CA GLU A 87 23.28 10.47 6.17
C GLU A 87 23.17 8.95 6.32
N GLY A 88 23.15 8.21 5.20
CA GLY A 88 23.11 6.75 5.21
C GLY A 88 24.39 6.09 5.71
N PHE A 89 25.52 6.80 5.70
CA PHE A 89 26.80 6.32 6.25
C PHE A 89 26.96 6.60 7.73
N LYS A 90 26.14 7.49 8.30
CA LYS A 90 26.19 7.77 9.74
C LYS A 90 25.79 6.51 10.51
N PRO A 91 26.41 6.24 11.67
CA PRO A 91 26.06 5.10 12.50
C PRO A 91 24.61 5.16 12.95
N LEU A 92 24.02 3.98 13.16
CA LEU A 92 22.68 3.84 13.70
C LEU A 92 22.68 4.16 15.20
N GLN A 93 21.62 4.84 15.63
CA GLN A 93 21.35 5.09 17.04
C GLN A 93 20.06 4.34 17.39
N THR A 94 20.15 3.33 18.25
CA THR A 94 18.97 2.58 18.69
C THR A 94 18.08 3.51 19.52
N LEU A 95 16.82 3.63 19.10
CA LEU A 95 15.83 4.49 19.71
C LEU A 95 15.00 3.72 20.73
N SER A 96 14.60 4.40 21.79
CA SER A 96 13.77 3.78 22.84
C SER A 96 12.37 3.41 22.31
N PRO A 97 11.70 2.39 22.88
CA PRO A 97 10.32 2.03 22.51
C PRO A 97 9.32 3.20 22.62
N ILE A 98 9.57 4.16 23.50
CA ILE A 98 8.74 5.36 23.70
C ILE A 98 8.67 6.21 22.43
N GLU A 99 9.71 6.23 21.62
CA GLU A 99 9.71 6.99 20.36
C GLU A 99 8.80 6.37 19.29
N ARG A 100 8.35 5.13 19.51
CA ARG A 100 7.32 4.48 18.69
C ARG A 100 5.92 4.73 19.21
N GLU A 101 5.74 5.53 20.27
CA GLU A 101 4.43 6.03 20.66
C GLU A 101 4.01 7.19 19.76
N ILE A 102 2.92 6.98 19.00
CA ILE A 102 2.43 7.94 18.02
C ILE A 102 0.98 8.31 18.31
N ASP A 103 0.66 9.54 17.96
CA ASP A 103 -0.63 10.16 18.19
C ASP A 103 -1.09 10.86 16.91
N GLU A 104 -2.30 11.39 16.90
CA GLU A 104 -2.91 12.07 15.75
C GLU A 104 -2.23 13.40 15.34
N ARG A 105 -1.18 13.80 16.07
CA ARG A 105 -0.42 15.05 15.90
C ARG A 105 0.13 15.25 14.48
N TYR A 106 0.38 14.18 13.74
CA TYR A 106 0.84 14.27 12.35
C TYR A 106 -0.20 14.93 11.43
N PHE A 107 -1.48 14.88 11.78
CA PHE A 107 -2.56 15.53 11.03
C PHE A 107 -2.96 16.89 11.58
N ALA A 108 -2.33 17.37 12.66
CA ALA A 108 -2.67 18.66 13.25
C ALA A 108 -2.46 19.81 12.24
N GLY A 109 -3.51 20.60 12.01
CA GLY A 109 -3.49 21.72 11.05
C GLY A 109 -3.54 21.32 9.56
N CYS A 110 -3.61 20.01 9.27
CA CYS A 110 -3.69 19.44 7.93
C CYS A 110 -5.07 18.81 7.72
N ASP A 111 -6.00 19.58 7.16
CA ASP A 111 -7.28 19.04 6.70
C ASP A 111 -7.14 18.34 5.35
N PHE A 112 -8.24 17.76 4.86
CA PHE A 112 -8.33 17.18 3.52
C PHE A 112 -9.33 17.99 2.67
N PRO A 113 -9.22 17.96 1.32
CA PRO A 113 -10.10 18.74 0.47
C PRO A 113 -11.51 18.14 0.48
N VAL A 114 -12.48 18.94 0.90
CA VAL A 114 -13.90 18.60 0.91
C VAL A 114 -14.52 19.06 -0.41
N ARG A 115 -15.44 18.28 -0.98
CA ARG A 115 -16.07 18.66 -2.24
C ARG A 115 -16.83 19.98 -2.08
N PRO A 116 -16.61 20.99 -2.92
CA PRO A 116 -17.38 22.23 -2.88
C PRO A 116 -18.85 21.94 -3.21
N PRO A 117 -19.79 22.72 -2.66
CA PRO A 117 -21.21 22.55 -2.95
C PRO A 117 -21.47 22.77 -4.44
N TRP A 118 -22.32 21.95 -5.02
CA TRP A 118 -22.68 22.00 -6.43
C TRP A 118 -24.16 21.73 -6.64
N SER A 119 -24.71 22.22 -7.75
CA SER A 119 -26.14 22.11 -8.07
C SER A 119 -26.37 21.35 -9.38
N LEU A 120 -27.54 20.69 -9.46
CA LEU A 120 -28.07 20.01 -10.67
C LEU A 120 -28.08 20.89 -11.92
N SER A 121 -28.26 22.21 -11.75
CA SER A 121 -28.32 23.19 -12.83
C SER A 121 -26.96 23.52 -13.45
N SER A 122 -25.85 23.15 -12.80
CA SER A 122 -24.51 23.48 -13.28
C SER A 122 -24.10 22.56 -14.43
N THR A 123 -23.45 23.11 -15.46
CA THR A 123 -22.91 22.27 -16.53
C THR A 123 -21.68 21.51 -16.04
N LYS A 124 -21.37 20.37 -16.68
CA LYS A 124 -20.18 19.56 -16.36
C LYS A 124 -18.89 20.39 -16.39
N GLU A 125 -18.75 21.29 -17.36
CA GLU A 125 -17.56 22.16 -17.48
C GLU A 125 -17.50 23.21 -16.37
N GLN A 126 -18.64 23.71 -15.91
CA GLN A 126 -18.70 24.66 -14.80
C GLN A 126 -18.32 23.98 -13.48
N LEU A 127 -18.85 22.79 -13.24
CA LEU A 127 -18.50 21.97 -12.09
C LEU A 127 -17.00 21.64 -12.09
N ASP A 128 -16.48 21.19 -13.24
CA ASP A 128 -15.07 20.87 -13.39
C ASP A 128 -14.18 22.09 -13.11
N ARG A 129 -14.54 23.27 -13.61
CA ARG A 129 -13.81 24.52 -13.30
C ARG A 129 -13.87 24.89 -11.82
N CYS A 130 -15.03 24.74 -11.17
CA CYS A 130 -15.19 25.04 -9.76
C CYS A 130 -14.35 24.11 -8.88
N GLU A 131 -14.43 22.80 -9.11
CA GLU A 131 -13.65 21.80 -8.37
C GLU A 131 -12.15 21.99 -8.59
N ASN A 132 -11.70 22.25 -9.83
CA ASN A 132 -10.29 22.54 -10.13
C ASN A 132 -9.80 23.81 -9.44
N ARG A 133 -10.61 24.88 -9.44
CA ARG A 133 -10.25 26.13 -8.78
C ARG A 133 -10.14 25.93 -7.26
N TYR A 134 -11.15 25.32 -6.65
CA TYR A 134 -11.17 25.02 -5.23
C TYR A 134 -9.95 24.19 -4.82
N PHE A 135 -9.66 23.11 -5.54
CA PHE A 135 -8.54 22.24 -5.22
C PHE A 135 -7.19 22.94 -5.39
N LYS A 136 -7.05 23.81 -6.40
CA LYS A 136 -5.85 24.62 -6.56
C LYS A 136 -5.66 25.61 -5.40
N ASP A 137 -6.72 26.34 -5.05
CA ASP A 137 -6.69 27.30 -3.94
C ASP A 137 -6.34 26.59 -2.61
N TYR A 138 -6.90 25.40 -2.40
CA TYR A 138 -6.60 24.53 -1.27
C TYR A 138 -5.11 24.09 -1.21
N VAL A 139 -4.54 23.63 -2.33
CA VAL A 139 -3.12 23.26 -2.38
C VAL A 139 -2.22 24.47 -2.15
N ASP A 140 -2.57 25.63 -2.73
CA ASP A 140 -1.83 26.88 -2.53
C ASP A 140 -1.86 27.33 -1.06
N GLU A 141 -2.98 27.16 -0.35
CA GLU A 141 -3.09 27.43 1.10
C GLU A 141 -2.22 26.50 1.95
N LEU A 142 -2.22 25.19 1.66
CA LEU A 142 -1.34 24.24 2.36
C LEU A 142 0.13 24.59 2.17
N GLN A 143 0.54 24.97 0.96
CA GLN A 143 1.92 25.38 0.68
C GLN A 143 2.30 26.70 1.35
N LYS A 144 1.36 27.65 1.46
CA LYS A 144 1.58 28.91 2.20
C LYS A 144 1.77 28.64 3.69
N LYS A 145 0.98 27.74 4.29
CA LYS A 145 1.16 27.32 5.69
C LYS A 145 2.55 26.73 5.93
N GLN A 146 3.06 25.94 4.98
CA GLN A 146 4.42 25.40 5.04
C GLN A 146 5.50 26.51 4.98
N ARG A 147 5.38 27.48 4.07
CA ARG A 147 6.38 28.56 3.91
C ARG A 147 6.40 29.55 5.07
N SER A 148 5.29 29.68 5.78
CA SER A 148 5.15 30.64 6.88
C SER A 148 5.86 30.19 8.18
N GLY A 149 6.56 29.04 8.16
CA GLY A 149 7.42 28.58 9.26
C GLY A 149 6.68 27.94 10.45
N ASP A 150 5.35 27.88 10.39
CA ASP A 150 4.49 27.47 11.51
C ASP A 150 4.16 25.96 11.53
N SER A 151 4.63 25.19 10.55
CA SER A 151 4.33 23.76 10.42
C SER A 151 5.54 22.95 9.96
N LYS A 152 5.71 21.76 10.56
CA LYS A 152 6.67 20.72 10.13
C LYS A 152 6.51 20.45 8.63
N GLU A 153 7.59 19.99 7.98
CA GLU A 153 7.60 19.69 6.54
C GLU A 153 6.39 18.83 6.15
N LEU A 154 5.62 19.33 5.16
CA LEU A 154 4.42 18.66 4.69
C LEU A 154 4.81 17.35 3.99
N SER A 155 4.16 16.28 4.41
CA SER A 155 4.33 14.94 3.84
C SER A 155 3.87 14.90 2.37
N LEU A 156 4.32 13.89 1.63
CA LEU A 156 3.85 13.65 0.28
C LEU A 156 2.38 13.21 0.31
N PHE A 157 1.49 13.96 -0.32
CA PHE A 157 0.05 13.64 -0.40
C PHE A 157 -0.42 13.61 -1.85
N GLU A 158 -1.65 13.17 -2.07
CA GLU A 158 -2.22 13.09 -3.41
C GLU A 158 -2.51 14.47 -4.01
N LEU A 159 -1.81 14.80 -5.11
CA LEU A 159 -1.96 16.06 -5.86
C LEU A 159 -2.97 15.95 -7.01
N ASN A 160 -3.50 14.76 -7.25
CA ASN A 160 -4.42 14.51 -8.34
C ASN A 160 -5.89 14.66 -7.91
N LEU A 161 -6.55 15.71 -8.41
CA LEU A 161 -7.98 15.97 -8.16
C LEU A 161 -8.88 14.79 -8.54
N GLU A 162 -8.53 14.04 -9.60
CA GLU A 162 -9.35 12.92 -10.04
C GLU A 162 -9.41 11.78 -9.02
N THR A 163 -8.34 11.59 -8.23
CA THR A 163 -8.35 10.63 -7.13
C THR A 163 -9.25 11.12 -5.99
N TRP A 164 -9.18 12.42 -5.64
CA TRP A 164 -10.07 13.04 -4.65
C TRP A 164 -11.54 12.99 -5.05
N ARG A 165 -11.86 13.19 -6.34
CA ARG A 165 -13.21 12.99 -6.89
C ARG A 165 -13.74 11.59 -6.65
N GLN A 166 -12.88 10.57 -6.71
CA GLN A 166 -13.30 9.20 -6.42
C GLN A 166 -13.62 9.01 -4.94
N LEU A 167 -12.82 9.59 -4.04
CA LEU A 167 -13.15 9.60 -2.61
C LEU A 167 -14.49 10.29 -2.35
N TRP A 168 -14.70 11.49 -2.92
CA TRP A 168 -15.96 12.22 -2.76
C TRP A 168 -17.16 11.40 -3.22
N ARG A 169 -17.05 10.72 -4.37
CA ARG A 169 -18.11 9.81 -4.85
C ARG A 169 -18.40 8.69 -3.89
N VAL A 170 -17.38 8.04 -3.31
CA VAL A 170 -17.58 6.96 -2.32
C VAL A 170 -18.28 7.50 -1.08
N LEU A 171 -17.82 8.64 -0.58
CA LEU A 171 -18.42 9.29 0.58
C LEU A 171 -19.87 9.69 0.32
N GLU A 172 -20.21 10.12 -0.90
CA GLU A 172 -21.57 10.48 -1.31
C GLU A 172 -22.46 9.25 -1.52
N PHE A 173 -21.99 8.21 -2.22
CA PHE A 173 -22.79 7.04 -2.62
C PHE A 173 -22.99 5.97 -1.55
N SER A 174 -22.14 5.92 -0.53
CA SER A 174 -22.15 4.81 0.43
C SER A 174 -23.08 5.08 1.60
N ASP A 175 -23.87 4.08 2.00
CA ASP A 175 -24.69 4.11 3.21
C ASP A 175 -23.82 3.88 4.47
N ILE A 176 -22.87 2.95 4.35
CA ILE A 176 -21.89 2.59 5.38
C ILE A 176 -20.48 2.73 4.81
N LEU A 177 -19.56 3.30 5.58
CA LEU A 177 -18.15 3.44 5.20
C LEU A 177 -17.26 2.49 6.02
N LEU A 178 -16.48 1.65 5.36
CA LEU A 178 -15.41 0.88 5.97
C LEU A 178 -14.10 1.66 5.84
N ILE A 179 -13.54 2.09 6.96
CA ILE A 179 -12.24 2.78 7.02
C ILE A 179 -11.18 1.73 7.35
N ILE A 180 -10.44 1.28 6.33
CA ILE A 180 -9.43 0.24 6.47
C ILE A 180 -8.09 0.86 6.88
N VAL A 181 -7.56 0.37 8.00
CA VAL A 181 -6.33 0.86 8.63
C VAL A 181 -5.37 -0.30 8.85
N ASP A 182 -4.09 -0.15 8.53
CA ASP A 182 -3.04 -1.11 8.90
C ASP A 182 -2.70 -0.91 10.38
N VAL A 183 -2.96 -1.93 11.22
CA VAL A 183 -2.86 -1.78 12.68
C VAL A 183 -1.46 -1.42 13.17
N ARG A 184 -0.41 -1.72 12.40
CA ARG A 184 0.99 -1.34 12.70
C ARG A 184 1.17 0.17 12.84
N TYR A 185 0.32 0.94 12.16
CA TYR A 185 0.46 2.38 11.95
C TYR A 185 -0.87 3.12 12.16
N ALA A 186 -1.70 2.65 13.08
CA ALA A 186 -3.12 2.94 13.10
C ALA A 186 -3.47 4.45 13.04
N THR A 187 -2.82 5.28 13.86
CA THR A 187 -3.03 6.74 13.88
C THR A 187 -2.47 7.46 12.67
N LEU A 188 -1.43 6.95 12.02
CA LEU A 188 -0.82 7.55 10.82
C LEU A 188 -1.65 7.32 9.55
N MET A 189 -2.52 6.32 9.56
CA MET A 189 -3.40 5.98 8.44
C MET A 189 -4.86 6.37 8.68
N PHE A 190 -5.12 7.08 9.77
CA PHE A 190 -6.46 7.52 10.16
C PHE A 190 -6.48 9.03 10.42
N PRO A 191 -6.87 9.86 9.43
CA PRO A 191 -6.97 11.31 9.60
C PRO A 191 -8.18 11.68 10.47
N PRO A 192 -8.03 12.43 11.58
CA PRO A 192 -9.15 12.84 12.42
C PRO A 192 -10.18 13.71 11.68
N SER A 193 -9.72 14.53 10.72
CA SER A 193 -10.57 15.35 9.85
C SER A 193 -11.57 14.50 9.05
N LEU A 194 -11.18 13.28 8.66
CA LEU A 194 -12.05 12.36 7.93
C LEU A 194 -13.20 11.85 8.82
N TYR A 195 -12.90 11.51 10.07
CA TYR A 195 -13.91 11.15 11.07
C TYR A 195 -14.92 12.28 11.29
N ASP A 196 -14.41 13.48 11.54
CA ASP A 196 -15.24 14.66 11.78
C ASP A 196 -16.16 14.95 10.59
N TYR A 197 -15.64 14.85 9.37
CA TYR A 197 -16.45 15.04 8.17
C TYR A 197 -17.54 13.96 8.01
N ILE A 198 -17.20 12.68 8.19
CA ILE A 198 -18.16 11.59 8.01
C ILE A 198 -19.28 11.63 9.07
N ILE A 199 -18.91 11.85 10.34
CA ILE A 199 -19.84 11.78 11.46
C ILE A 199 -20.58 13.10 11.67
N LYS A 200 -19.88 14.24 11.72
CA LYS A 200 -20.50 15.54 12.03
C LYS A 200 -21.18 16.16 10.82
N THR A 201 -20.53 16.11 9.64
CA THR A 201 -21.03 16.76 8.42
C THR A 201 -21.96 15.85 7.63
N LEU A 202 -21.50 14.65 7.26
CA LEU A 202 -22.30 13.72 6.44
C LEU A 202 -23.33 12.92 7.25
N LYS A 203 -23.14 12.80 8.58
CA LYS A 203 -23.99 12.01 9.48
C LYS A 203 -24.18 10.56 9.01
N LYS A 204 -23.12 9.97 8.45
CA LYS A 204 -23.10 8.59 7.95
C LYS A 204 -22.51 7.64 8.98
N HIS A 205 -22.84 6.37 8.85
CA HIS A 205 -22.24 5.33 9.68
C HIS A 205 -20.91 4.88 9.10
N ALA A 206 -19.92 4.69 9.97
CA ALA A 206 -18.59 4.22 9.58
C ALA A 206 -18.07 3.18 10.56
N ILE A 207 -17.32 2.21 10.04
CA ILE A 207 -16.69 1.12 10.78
C ILE A 207 -15.19 1.19 10.51
N VAL A 208 -14.37 1.19 11.55
CA VAL A 208 -12.92 1.11 11.40
C VAL A 208 -12.52 -0.35 11.35
N VAL A 209 -11.86 -0.75 10.27
CA VAL A 209 -11.35 -2.12 10.10
C VAL A 209 -9.85 -2.11 10.32
N PHE A 210 -9.41 -2.62 11.47
CA PHE A 210 -8.01 -2.90 11.75
C PHE A 210 -7.59 -4.12 10.96
N ASN A 211 -6.86 -3.89 9.87
CA ASN A 211 -6.31 -4.94 9.04
C ASN A 211 -4.88 -5.28 9.44
N LYS A 212 -4.44 -6.48 9.06
CA LYS A 212 -3.10 -7.03 9.32
C LYS A 212 -2.80 -7.22 10.81
N VAL A 213 -3.83 -7.56 11.60
CA VAL A 213 -3.69 -7.87 13.03
C VAL A 213 -2.80 -9.10 13.29
N ASP A 214 -2.51 -9.88 12.26
CA ASP A 214 -1.57 -11.00 12.29
C ASP A 214 -0.09 -10.58 12.37
N LEU A 215 0.24 -9.33 12.05
CA LEU A 215 1.63 -8.82 12.03
C LEU A 215 2.05 -8.10 13.31
N VAL A 216 1.12 -7.78 14.21
CA VAL A 216 1.34 -6.94 15.39
C VAL A 216 1.14 -7.76 16.65
N GLU A 217 1.85 -7.48 17.73
CA GLU A 217 1.62 -8.16 19.01
C GLU A 217 0.18 -8.02 19.53
N PRO A 218 -0.43 -9.06 20.14
CA PRO A 218 -1.82 -9.03 20.62
C PRO A 218 -2.14 -7.84 21.53
N GLN A 219 -1.28 -7.58 22.50
CA GLN A 219 -1.44 -6.53 23.49
C GLN A 219 -1.46 -5.12 22.85
N VAL A 220 -0.70 -4.94 21.77
CA VAL A 220 -0.64 -3.68 21.03
C VAL A 220 -1.93 -3.45 20.24
N VAL A 221 -2.49 -4.50 19.62
CA VAL A 221 -3.79 -4.42 18.93
C VAL A 221 -4.91 -4.06 19.92
N VAL A 222 -4.91 -4.66 21.12
CA VAL A 222 -5.87 -4.33 22.18
C VAL A 222 -5.70 -2.88 22.64
N ALA A 223 -4.46 -2.42 22.83
CA ALA A 223 -4.19 -1.04 23.20
C ALA A 223 -4.67 -0.05 22.13
N TRP A 224 -4.43 -0.35 20.84
CA TRP A 224 -4.95 0.45 19.73
C TRP A 224 -6.48 0.48 19.70
N ARG A 225 -7.13 -0.67 19.97
CA ARG A 225 -8.58 -0.77 20.03
C ARG A 225 -9.15 0.14 21.12
N ALA A 226 -8.58 0.08 22.33
CA ALA A 226 -8.98 0.93 23.44
C ALA A 226 -8.78 2.42 23.12
N TYR A 227 -7.64 2.78 22.51
CA TYR A 227 -7.35 4.14 22.08
C TYR A 227 -8.40 4.68 21.10
N PHE A 228 -8.77 3.89 20.07
CA PHE A 228 -9.79 4.30 19.10
C PHE A 228 -11.19 4.37 19.70
N GLN A 229 -11.55 3.47 20.62
CA GLN A 229 -12.83 3.50 21.32
C GLN A 229 -12.95 4.74 22.24
N GLU A 230 -11.87 5.15 22.89
CA GLU A 230 -11.84 6.35 23.72
C GLU A 230 -11.92 7.63 22.88
N ARG A 231 -11.13 7.73 21.80
CA ARG A 231 -11.06 8.94 20.97
C ARG A 231 -12.21 9.07 19.96
N TYR A 232 -12.68 7.97 19.42
CA TYR A 232 -13.72 7.92 18.38
C TYR A 232 -14.85 6.96 18.78
N PRO A 233 -15.60 7.25 19.85
CA PRO A 233 -16.58 6.32 20.44
C PRO A 233 -17.75 5.95 19.52
N GLN A 234 -17.98 6.73 18.45
CA GLN A 234 -19.02 6.46 17.46
C GLN A 234 -18.59 5.47 16.37
N LEU A 235 -17.31 5.08 16.33
CA LEU A 235 -16.77 4.14 15.35
C LEU A 235 -16.58 2.76 15.99
N PRO A 236 -17.38 1.75 15.62
CA PRO A 236 -17.04 0.37 15.93
C PRO A 236 -15.70 0.00 15.28
N VAL A 237 -14.85 -0.68 16.05
CA VAL A 237 -13.55 -1.19 15.61
C VAL A 237 -13.67 -2.70 15.39
N VAL A 238 -13.43 -3.15 14.16
CA VAL A 238 -13.43 -4.57 13.79
C VAL A 238 -12.03 -5.01 13.40
N MET A 239 -11.59 -6.14 13.95
CA MET A 239 -10.30 -6.74 13.62
C MET A 239 -10.42 -7.65 12.40
N PHE A 240 -9.43 -7.58 11.52
CA PHE A 240 -9.39 -8.35 10.29
C PHE A 240 -7.94 -8.72 9.94
N ALA A 241 -7.77 -9.95 9.46
CA ALA A 241 -6.52 -10.40 8.86
C ALA A 241 -6.85 -11.00 7.50
N SER A 242 -6.26 -10.42 6.46
CA SER A 242 -6.50 -10.84 5.08
C SER A 242 -5.72 -12.13 4.80
N PHE A 243 -6.40 -13.24 4.57
CA PHE A 243 -5.76 -14.47 4.10
C PHE A 243 -6.31 -14.84 2.72
N LEU A 244 -5.48 -14.65 1.69
CA LEU A 244 -5.76 -15.24 0.38
C LEU A 244 -5.15 -16.64 0.36
N PRO A 245 -5.92 -17.70 0.02
CA PRO A 245 -5.33 -19.01 -0.23
C PRO A 245 -4.37 -18.89 -1.41
N ARG A 246 -3.07 -18.96 -1.14
CA ARG A 246 -2.06 -19.06 -2.20
C ARG A 246 -2.01 -20.50 -2.68
N SER A 247 -2.26 -20.71 -3.96
CA SER A 247 -2.06 -22.00 -4.63
C SER A 247 -0.62 -22.16 -5.14
N ARG A 248 -0.06 -23.34 -4.80
CA ARG A 248 0.91 -24.22 -5.48
C ARG A 248 2.40 -23.92 -5.70
N LYS A 249 3.00 -22.80 -5.33
CA LYS A 249 4.49 -22.78 -5.15
C LYS A 249 4.92 -22.00 -3.89
N GLY A 250 5.19 -22.77 -2.83
CA GLY A 250 5.83 -22.33 -1.58
C GLY A 250 4.89 -21.89 -0.45
N CYS A 251 4.69 -22.76 0.55
CA CYS A 251 3.83 -22.61 1.73
C CYS A 251 2.31 -22.54 1.49
N GLN A 252 1.68 -23.71 1.41
CA GLN A 252 0.26 -23.85 1.73
C GLN A 252 0.05 -23.43 3.19
N ARG A 253 -0.64 -22.30 3.45
CA ARG A 253 -1.15 -21.99 4.80
C ARG A 253 -2.55 -22.59 4.91
N GLY A 254 -2.78 -23.38 5.95
CA GLY A 254 -3.90 -24.33 6.05
C GLY A 254 -5.31 -23.75 6.29
N PRO A 255 -6.34 -24.62 6.39
CA PRO A 255 -7.77 -24.28 6.51
C PRO A 255 -8.11 -23.27 7.62
N GLN A 256 -7.34 -23.30 8.72
CA GLN A 256 -7.53 -22.39 9.85
C GLN A 256 -7.37 -20.90 9.49
N ALA A 257 -6.54 -20.56 8.50
CA ALA A 257 -6.33 -19.16 8.09
C ALA A 257 -7.58 -18.59 7.40
N HIS A 258 -8.25 -19.40 6.57
CA HIS A 258 -9.51 -19.04 5.92
C HIS A 258 -10.60 -18.75 6.95
N LYS A 259 -10.77 -19.65 7.93
CA LYS A 259 -11.76 -19.52 9.00
C LYS A 259 -11.65 -18.19 9.77
N ARG A 260 -10.43 -17.72 10.04
CA ARG A 260 -10.18 -16.44 10.76
C ARG A 260 -10.50 -15.21 9.92
N SER A 261 -10.17 -15.25 8.62
CA SER A 261 -10.60 -14.22 7.67
C SER A 261 -12.14 -14.14 7.65
N MET A 262 -12.81 -15.29 7.66
CA MET A 262 -14.27 -15.36 7.71
C MET A 262 -14.86 -14.84 9.03
N GLU A 263 -14.20 -15.06 10.17
CA GLU A 263 -14.61 -14.46 11.45
C GLU A 263 -14.60 -12.93 11.39
N GLY A 264 -13.55 -12.33 10.81
CA GLY A 264 -13.51 -10.89 10.59
C GLY A 264 -14.60 -10.39 9.63
N VAL A 265 -14.89 -11.14 8.55
CA VAL A 265 -16.01 -10.85 7.64
C VAL A 265 -17.35 -10.91 8.37
N TYR A 266 -17.55 -11.91 9.24
CA TYR A 266 -18.77 -12.05 10.04
C TYR A 266 -18.94 -10.89 11.04
N ASN A 267 -17.86 -10.41 11.64
CA ASN A 267 -17.90 -9.25 12.52
C ASN A 267 -18.29 -7.96 11.77
N ILE A 268 -17.78 -7.76 10.54
CA ILE A 268 -18.22 -6.64 9.69
C ILE A 268 -19.71 -6.76 9.36
N TYR A 269 -20.16 -7.96 8.97
CA TYR A 269 -21.58 -8.23 8.71
C TYR A 269 -22.46 -7.88 9.93
N ARG A 270 -22.04 -8.28 11.13
CA ARG A 270 -22.77 -8.03 12.38
C ARG A 270 -22.94 -6.54 12.65
N GLU A 271 -21.89 -5.74 12.46
CA GLU A 271 -21.98 -4.29 12.62
C GLU A 271 -22.87 -3.64 11.55
N CYS A 272 -22.77 -4.10 10.29
CA CYS A 272 -23.70 -3.66 9.25
C CYS A 272 -25.15 -4.02 9.57
N GLN A 273 -25.42 -5.23 10.08
CA GLN A 273 -26.75 -5.69 10.47
C GLN A 273 -27.32 -4.88 11.64
N ARG A 274 -26.48 -4.52 12.64
CA ARG A 274 -26.88 -3.64 13.75
C ARG A 274 -27.33 -2.27 13.28
N TYR A 275 -26.69 -1.72 12.25
CA TYR A 275 -27.06 -0.43 11.67
C TYR A 275 -28.28 -0.50 10.76
N VAL A 276 -28.35 -1.50 9.88
CA VAL A 276 -29.41 -1.66 8.87
C VAL A 276 -30.73 -2.15 9.48
N GLN A 277 -30.65 -2.92 10.57
CA GLN A 277 -31.79 -3.49 11.29
C GLN A 277 -32.77 -4.23 10.36
N SER A 278 -33.96 -3.68 10.12
CA SER A 278 -35.01 -4.27 9.28
C SER A 278 -35.24 -3.51 7.97
N GLU A 279 -34.42 -2.51 7.63
CA GLU A 279 -34.63 -1.69 6.43
C GLU A 279 -34.21 -2.41 5.13
N VAL A 280 -33.21 -3.29 5.18
CA VAL A 280 -32.76 -4.12 4.06
C VAL A 280 -32.56 -5.57 4.53
N ASP A 281 -33.01 -6.53 3.73
CA ASP A 281 -32.80 -7.95 4.02
C ASP A 281 -31.34 -8.37 3.74
N LEU A 282 -30.62 -8.72 4.81
CA LEU A 282 -29.24 -9.20 4.76
C LEU A 282 -29.13 -10.73 4.91
N SER A 283 -30.25 -11.46 4.91
CA SER A 283 -30.29 -12.92 5.09
C SER A 283 -29.46 -13.66 4.04
N ALA A 284 -29.53 -13.22 2.77
CA ALA A 284 -28.74 -13.78 1.68
C ALA A 284 -27.22 -13.60 1.90
N TRP A 285 -26.81 -12.50 2.54
CA TRP A 285 -25.40 -12.29 2.88
C TRP A 285 -24.98 -13.17 4.06
N GLU A 286 -25.84 -13.33 5.06
CA GLU A 286 -25.59 -14.24 6.19
C GLU A 286 -25.42 -15.69 5.72
N GLN A 287 -26.32 -16.16 4.85
CA GLN A 287 -26.26 -17.50 4.27
C GLN A 287 -24.95 -17.70 3.50
N LYS A 288 -24.57 -16.73 2.66
CA LYS A 288 -23.29 -16.75 1.95
C LYS A 288 -22.10 -16.91 2.91
N ILE A 289 -22.04 -16.13 3.99
CA ILE A 289 -20.95 -16.23 4.97
C ILE A 289 -20.94 -17.63 5.60
N ARG A 290 -22.11 -18.17 5.95
CA ARG A 290 -22.24 -19.49 6.55
C ARG A 290 -21.76 -20.59 5.60
N ASP A 291 -22.07 -20.48 4.32
CA ASP A 291 -21.61 -21.43 3.30
C ASP A 291 -20.10 -21.33 3.09
N ASP A 292 -19.56 -20.11 3.00
CA ASP A 292 -18.11 -19.84 2.92
C ASP A 292 -17.32 -20.33 4.16
N MET A 293 -17.97 -20.42 5.32
CA MET A 293 -17.39 -20.98 6.56
C MET A 293 -17.45 -22.51 6.62
N ARG A 294 -18.38 -23.14 5.88
CA ARG A 294 -18.54 -24.61 5.82
C ARG A 294 -17.67 -25.24 4.74
N SER A 295 -17.36 -24.50 3.68
CA SER A 295 -16.44 -24.93 2.65
C SER A 295 -14.99 -24.91 3.17
N ASP A 296 -14.59 -25.96 3.89
CA ASP A 296 -13.17 -26.29 4.10
C ASP A 296 -12.49 -26.74 2.79
N GLN A 297 -13.30 -27.10 1.78
CA GLN A 297 -12.88 -27.36 0.41
C GLN A 297 -13.00 -26.08 -0.41
N LEU A 298 -11.84 -25.46 -0.66
CA LEU A 298 -11.66 -24.68 -1.88
C LEU A 298 -11.79 -25.66 -3.04
N ASP A 299 -12.95 -25.72 -3.68
CA ASP A 299 -13.02 -26.21 -5.04
C ASP A 299 -12.10 -25.32 -5.88
N ILE A 300 -10.91 -25.84 -6.14
CA ILE A 300 -10.10 -25.49 -7.30
C ILE A 300 -10.91 -26.01 -8.50
N LEU A 301 -11.91 -25.24 -8.90
CA LEU A 301 -12.46 -25.33 -10.23
C LEU A 301 -11.97 -24.10 -10.99
N GLU A 302 -10.80 -24.29 -11.62
CA GLU A 302 -10.34 -23.48 -12.75
C GLU A 302 -11.28 -23.62 -13.97
N ASP A 303 -12.31 -24.48 -13.91
CA ASP A 303 -13.20 -24.82 -15.03
C ASP A 303 -14.67 -24.34 -14.94
N VAL A 304 -15.04 -23.48 -13.97
CA VAL A 304 -16.40 -22.87 -13.95
C VAL A 304 -16.38 -21.36 -14.14
N ALA A 305 -15.44 -20.88 -14.96
CA ALA A 305 -15.66 -19.62 -15.68
C ALA A 305 -16.76 -19.75 -16.76
N ALA A 306 -17.23 -20.96 -17.06
CA ALA A 306 -18.14 -21.23 -18.17
C ALA A 306 -19.61 -21.53 -17.81
N ALA A 307 -20.01 -21.74 -16.53
CA ALA A 307 -21.36 -22.24 -16.23
C ALA A 307 -22.25 -21.40 -15.29
N VAL A 308 -21.82 -20.22 -14.85
CA VAL A 308 -22.74 -19.23 -14.26
C VAL A 308 -22.38 -17.85 -14.81
N GLU A 309 -22.73 -17.61 -16.07
CA GLU A 309 -22.96 -16.26 -16.62
C GLU A 309 -24.19 -15.62 -15.94
N GLY A 310 -24.16 -15.50 -14.61
CA GLY A 310 -24.98 -14.52 -13.92
C GLY A 310 -24.29 -13.18 -14.13
N GLU A 311 -24.77 -12.41 -15.10
CA GLU A 311 -24.29 -11.08 -15.51
C GLU A 311 -23.52 -10.35 -14.39
N LEU A 312 -22.18 -10.46 -14.40
CA LEU A 312 -21.32 -9.54 -13.66
C LEU A 312 -21.44 -8.19 -14.37
N LYS A 313 -22.47 -7.41 -14.03
CA LYS A 313 -22.61 -6.02 -14.42
C LYS A 313 -21.53 -5.21 -13.71
N ILE A 314 -20.30 -5.26 -14.25
CA ILE A 314 -19.27 -4.26 -14.02
C ILE A 314 -19.76 -3.01 -14.77
N SER A 315 -20.69 -2.27 -14.18
CA SER A 315 -21.18 -1.03 -14.77
C SER A 315 -20.09 0.03 -14.63
N SER A 316 -19.28 0.20 -15.69
CA SER A 316 -18.38 1.35 -15.84
C SER A 316 -19.12 2.63 -16.23
N SER A 317 -20.45 2.58 -16.37
CA SER A 317 -21.31 3.74 -16.61
C SER A 317 -21.37 4.58 -15.35
N ILE A 318 -20.53 5.61 -15.31
CA ILE A 318 -20.47 6.60 -14.25
C ILE A 318 -21.77 7.41 -14.34
N ASP A 319 -22.74 7.08 -13.50
CA ASP A 319 -23.91 7.94 -13.31
C ASP A 319 -23.46 9.14 -12.47
N THR A 320 -23.16 10.25 -13.15
CA THR A 320 -22.79 11.54 -12.54
C THR A 320 -24.00 12.31 -12.05
N THR A 321 -25.17 11.66 -11.95
CA THR A 321 -26.39 12.34 -11.52
C THR A 321 -26.37 12.62 -10.01
N PRO A 322 -26.86 13.79 -9.59
CA PRO A 322 -26.83 14.20 -8.19
C PRO A 322 -27.98 13.51 -7.48
N HIS A 323 -27.67 12.62 -6.55
CA HIS A 323 -28.65 12.16 -5.58
C HIS A 323 -28.34 12.84 -4.26
N GLU A 324 -29.29 13.62 -3.74
CA GLU A 324 -29.44 13.73 -2.29
C GLU A 324 -29.40 12.29 -1.75
N HIS A 325 -28.47 11.97 -0.85
CA HIS A 325 -28.17 10.57 -0.54
C HIS A 325 -29.42 9.86 0.01
N VAL A 326 -30.11 9.14 -0.87
CA VAL A 326 -31.24 8.30 -0.53
C VAL A 326 -30.65 7.04 0.09
N LYS A 327 -30.88 6.86 1.39
CA LYS A 327 -30.51 5.63 2.08
C LYS A 327 -31.09 4.44 1.31
N TYR A 328 -30.24 3.46 1.03
CA TYR A 328 -30.61 2.24 0.31
C TYR A 328 -31.27 2.52 -1.04
N HIS A 329 -30.57 3.26 -1.89
CA HIS A 329 -31.04 3.54 -3.24
C HIS A 329 -31.44 2.24 -3.97
N SER A 330 -32.70 2.16 -4.39
CA SER A 330 -33.31 0.96 -5.00
C SER A 330 -33.34 -0.29 -4.08
N GLY A 331 -33.37 -0.11 -2.76
CA GLY A 331 -33.39 -1.20 -1.78
C GLY A 331 -32.03 -1.91 -1.60
N VAL A 332 -30.94 -1.34 -2.13
CA VAL A 332 -29.60 -1.93 -2.10
C VAL A 332 -28.73 -1.20 -1.08
N LEU A 333 -28.18 -1.94 -0.12
CA LEU A 333 -27.16 -1.47 0.82
C LEU A 333 -25.83 -1.24 0.09
N THR A 334 -25.30 -0.01 0.15
CA THR A 334 -24.00 0.34 -0.42
C THR A 334 -22.95 0.54 0.67
N ILE A 335 -21.88 -0.26 0.62
CA ILE A 335 -20.76 -0.22 1.56
C ILE A 335 -19.51 0.29 0.84
N GLY A 336 -18.99 1.44 1.25
CA GLY A 336 -17.80 2.05 0.66
C GLY A 336 -16.53 1.70 1.43
N CYS A 337 -15.50 1.20 0.74
CA CYS A 337 -14.19 0.94 1.35
C CYS A 337 -13.27 2.15 1.13
N ILE A 338 -12.72 2.74 2.20
CA ILE A 338 -11.76 3.85 2.13
C ILE A 338 -10.50 3.55 2.95
N GLY A 339 -9.36 4.14 2.57
CA GLY A 339 -8.10 3.96 3.30
C GLY A 339 -6.86 4.18 2.44
N PHE A 340 -5.71 4.22 3.09
CA PHE A 340 -4.41 4.49 2.46
C PHE A 340 -4.02 3.42 1.42
N PRO A 341 -3.05 3.68 0.53
CA PRO A 341 -2.48 2.63 -0.31
C PRO A 341 -1.93 1.46 0.53
N ASN A 342 -1.96 0.23 0.00
CA ASN A 342 -1.38 -0.97 0.61
C ASN A 342 -1.89 -1.39 2.00
N VAL A 343 -2.93 -0.75 2.54
CA VAL A 343 -3.60 -1.18 3.79
C VAL A 343 -4.38 -2.49 3.65
N GLY A 344 -4.62 -2.96 2.42
CA GLY A 344 -5.32 -4.21 2.12
C GLY A 344 -6.81 -4.09 1.79
N LYS A 345 -7.26 -2.92 1.30
CA LYS A 345 -8.67 -2.71 0.86
C LYS A 345 -9.16 -3.78 -0.13
N SER A 346 -8.44 -3.95 -1.23
CA SER A 346 -8.83 -4.93 -2.27
C SER A 346 -8.68 -6.38 -1.77
N SER A 347 -7.80 -6.65 -0.81
CA SER A 347 -7.72 -7.94 -0.13
C SER A 347 -8.95 -8.21 0.76
N LEU A 348 -9.42 -7.21 1.51
CA LEU A 348 -10.67 -7.29 2.27
C LEU A 348 -11.87 -7.52 1.34
N ILE A 349 -11.94 -6.85 0.20
CA ILE A 349 -13.02 -7.06 -0.79
C ILE A 349 -13.04 -8.50 -1.30
N ASN A 350 -11.87 -9.06 -1.64
CA ASN A 350 -11.77 -10.46 -2.06
C ASN A 350 -12.22 -11.42 -0.95
N ALA A 351 -11.87 -11.13 0.30
CA ALA A 351 -12.31 -11.92 1.46
C ALA A 351 -13.83 -11.82 1.69
N LEU A 352 -14.41 -10.61 1.65
CA LEU A 352 -15.86 -10.40 1.73
C LEU A 352 -16.58 -11.18 0.62
N LYS A 353 -16.03 -11.17 -0.60
CA LYS A 353 -16.61 -11.90 -1.72
C LYS A 353 -16.40 -13.41 -1.63
N GLY A 354 -15.43 -13.90 -0.86
CA GLY A 354 -15.07 -15.32 -0.75
C GLY A 354 -14.24 -15.85 -1.93
N ARG A 355 -13.91 -15.00 -2.90
CA ARG A 355 -13.11 -15.35 -4.09
C ARG A 355 -12.39 -14.12 -4.63
N LYS A 356 -11.34 -14.35 -5.44
CA LYS A 356 -10.58 -13.28 -6.08
C LYS A 356 -11.43 -12.61 -7.19
N VAL A 357 -11.88 -11.39 -6.95
CA VAL A 357 -12.61 -10.55 -7.91
C VAL A 357 -11.85 -9.28 -8.30
N VAL A 358 -11.02 -8.77 -7.41
CA VAL A 358 -10.15 -7.62 -7.65
C VAL A 358 -8.69 -8.04 -7.61
N SER A 359 -7.89 -7.49 -8.52
CA SER A 359 -6.44 -7.69 -8.50
C SER A 359 -5.82 -6.95 -7.32
N VAL A 360 -4.80 -7.56 -6.71
CA VAL A 360 -4.09 -7.02 -5.55
C VAL A 360 -2.62 -6.85 -5.90
N SER A 361 -2.01 -5.77 -5.39
CA SER A 361 -0.58 -5.51 -5.56
C SER A 361 -0.04 -4.86 -4.31
N ARG A 362 1.28 -4.98 -4.12
CA ARG A 362 2.04 -4.32 -3.04
C ARG A 362 2.51 -2.92 -3.44
N THR A 363 2.33 -2.54 -4.70
CA THR A 363 2.73 -1.24 -5.21
C THR A 363 1.57 -0.25 -5.03
N PRO A 364 1.80 0.93 -4.45
CA PRO A 364 0.75 1.94 -4.31
C PRO A 364 0.29 2.43 -5.69
N GLY A 365 -1.00 2.78 -5.79
CA GLY A 365 -1.62 3.21 -7.07
C GLY A 365 -2.06 2.07 -7.99
N HIS A 366 -2.18 0.84 -7.49
CA HIS A 366 -2.67 -0.32 -8.23
C HIS A 366 -4.17 -0.20 -8.57
N THR A 367 -5.01 0.07 -7.58
CA THR A 367 -6.43 0.38 -7.80
C THR A 367 -6.55 1.82 -8.29
N LYS A 368 -6.94 2.00 -9.55
CA LYS A 368 -6.96 3.32 -10.22
C LYS A 368 -8.36 3.90 -10.38
N HIS A 369 -9.38 3.05 -10.34
CA HIS A 369 -10.74 3.45 -10.64
C HIS A 369 -11.69 2.98 -9.56
N PHE A 370 -12.71 3.78 -9.33
CA PHE A 370 -13.87 3.44 -8.55
C PHE A 370 -14.56 2.25 -9.21
N GLN A 371 -14.84 1.23 -8.42
CA GLN A 371 -15.47 0.01 -8.90
C GLN A 371 -16.59 -0.39 -7.95
N THR A 372 -17.66 -0.94 -8.54
CA THR A 372 -18.83 -1.40 -7.82
C THR A 372 -18.90 -2.92 -7.95
N ILE A 373 -18.98 -3.61 -6.82
CA ILE A 373 -18.96 -5.07 -6.75
C ILE A 373 -20.17 -5.52 -5.95
N PHE A 374 -21.08 -6.27 -6.56
CA PHE A 374 -22.20 -6.84 -5.83
C PHE A 374 -21.77 -8.06 -5.03
N LEU A 375 -21.97 -7.99 -3.73
CA LEU A 375 -21.75 -9.12 -2.81
C LEU A 375 -22.93 -10.08 -2.90
N THR A 376 -24.13 -9.54 -2.80
CA THR A 376 -25.44 -10.16 -3.07
C THR A 376 -26.28 -9.18 -3.91
N PRO A 377 -27.48 -9.55 -4.41
CA PRO A 377 -28.33 -8.60 -5.14
C PRO A 377 -28.72 -7.34 -4.34
N LEU A 378 -28.75 -7.44 -3.01
CA LEU A 378 -29.14 -6.35 -2.10
C LEU A 378 -27.96 -5.68 -1.39
N VAL A 379 -26.73 -6.19 -1.56
CA VAL A 379 -25.53 -5.66 -0.91
C VAL A 379 -24.44 -5.40 -1.93
N ARG A 380 -23.98 -4.16 -1.98
CA ARG A 380 -23.04 -3.63 -2.96
C ARG A 380 -21.82 -3.04 -2.25
N LEU A 381 -20.63 -3.44 -2.69
CA LEU A 381 -19.36 -2.90 -2.24
C LEU A 381 -18.83 -1.87 -3.25
N CYS A 382 -18.25 -0.79 -2.75
CA CYS A 382 -17.55 0.20 -3.57
C CYS A 382 -16.06 0.21 -3.22
N ASP A 383 -15.20 -0.12 -4.19
CA ASP A 383 -13.75 0.01 -4.07
C ASP A 383 -13.31 1.40 -4.53
N CYS A 384 -12.34 1.99 -3.82
CA CYS A 384 -11.74 3.26 -4.20
C CYS A 384 -10.21 3.16 -4.20
N PRO A 385 -9.53 3.95 -5.05
CA PRO A 385 -8.08 4.07 -5.00
C PRO A 385 -7.59 4.39 -3.59
N GLY A 386 -6.38 3.95 -3.24
CA GLY A 386 -5.77 4.42 -2.01
C GLY A 386 -5.41 5.89 -2.11
N LEU A 387 -5.81 6.68 -1.11
CA LEU A 387 -5.45 8.09 -1.02
C LEU A 387 -4.47 8.31 0.13
N VAL A 388 -3.45 9.13 -0.13
CA VAL A 388 -2.53 9.62 0.90
C VAL A 388 -2.98 11.03 1.27
N PHE A 389 -3.39 11.20 2.53
CA PHE A 389 -3.90 12.47 3.05
C PHE A 389 -2.75 13.43 3.41
N PRO A 390 -2.97 14.75 3.35
CA PRO A 390 -2.01 15.72 3.85
C PRO A 390 -1.73 15.50 5.34
N SER A 391 -0.45 15.52 5.69
CA SER A 391 0.04 15.34 7.06
C SER A 391 1.45 15.89 7.18
N THR A 392 2.03 15.87 8.36
CA THR A 392 3.45 16.19 8.64
C THR A 392 4.29 14.92 8.81
N THR A 393 3.79 13.77 8.35
CA THR A 393 4.48 12.48 8.40
C THR A 393 5.77 12.53 7.56
N PRO A 394 6.95 12.23 8.14
CA PRO A 394 8.21 12.23 7.40
C PRO A 394 8.20 11.25 6.23
N LYS A 395 8.88 11.59 5.13
CA LYS A 395 8.94 10.75 3.92
C LYS A 395 9.45 9.33 4.19
N CYS A 396 10.45 9.16 5.06
CA CYS A 396 10.95 7.83 5.45
C CYS A 396 9.85 6.95 6.04
N LEU A 397 8.99 7.54 6.88
CA LEU A 397 7.85 6.86 7.45
C LEU A 397 6.80 6.56 6.36
N GLN A 398 6.50 7.49 5.44
CA GLN A 398 5.58 7.24 4.32
C GLN A 398 6.00 6.07 3.42
N VAL A 399 7.31 5.86 3.25
CA VAL A 399 7.86 4.68 2.57
C VAL A 399 7.53 3.40 3.35
N LEU A 400 7.75 3.40 4.66
CA LEU A 400 7.51 2.26 5.56
C LEU A 400 6.01 2.00 5.82
N LEU A 401 5.15 3.01 5.60
CA LEU A 401 3.70 2.88 5.54
C LEU A 401 3.23 2.22 4.23
N GLY A 402 4.08 2.20 3.20
CA GLY A 402 3.73 1.73 1.86
C GLY A 402 2.90 2.73 1.05
N SER A 403 2.86 3.99 1.48
CA SER A 403 2.17 5.08 0.76
C SER A 403 3.00 5.60 -0.42
N PHE A 404 4.33 5.45 -0.35
CA PHE A 404 5.25 5.83 -1.41
C PHE A 404 5.84 4.59 -2.11
N PRO A 405 5.92 4.57 -3.45
CA PRO A 405 6.48 3.44 -4.20
C PRO A 405 8.00 3.31 -3.97
N ILE A 406 8.41 2.23 -3.28
CA ILE A 406 9.83 1.94 -2.98
C ILE A 406 10.70 1.96 -4.24
N SER A 407 10.20 1.47 -5.38
CA SER A 407 10.93 1.46 -6.65
C SER A 407 11.31 2.83 -7.20
N GLN A 408 10.68 3.90 -6.72
CA GLN A 408 10.95 5.28 -7.16
C GLN A 408 11.85 6.04 -6.17
N LEU A 409 12.26 5.40 -5.08
CA LEU A 409 13.21 6.00 -4.15
C LEU A 409 14.57 6.13 -4.83
N ALA A 410 15.09 7.35 -4.90
CA ALA A 410 16.44 7.58 -5.40
C ALA A 410 17.50 7.23 -4.33
N VAL A 411 17.17 7.42 -3.04
CA VAL A 411 18.03 7.09 -1.89
C VAL A 411 17.22 6.31 -0.85
N PRO A 412 17.26 4.96 -0.86
CA PRO A 412 16.51 4.14 0.09
C PRO A 412 17.15 4.12 1.49
N TYR A 413 18.42 4.53 1.62
CA TYR A 413 19.20 4.42 2.84
C TYR A 413 18.64 5.22 4.02
N ARG A 414 17.95 6.34 3.78
CA ARG A 414 17.31 7.10 4.87
C ARG A 414 16.12 6.36 5.47
N ALA A 415 15.30 5.72 4.64
CA ALA A 415 14.20 4.89 5.15
C ALA A 415 14.73 3.63 5.85
N LEU A 416 15.81 3.05 5.33
CA LEU A 416 16.47 1.91 5.96
C LEU A 416 17.13 2.29 7.28
N LYS A 417 17.74 3.48 7.36
CA LYS A 417 18.29 4.04 8.59
C LYS A 417 17.21 4.17 9.65
N PHE A 418 16.10 4.84 9.33
CA PHE A 418 14.96 4.98 10.24
C PHE A 418 14.45 3.62 10.72
N LEU A 419 14.37 2.63 9.82
CA LEU A 419 13.99 1.26 10.20
C LEU A 419 15.02 0.62 11.16
N GLY A 420 16.31 0.78 10.90
CA GLY A 420 17.40 0.24 11.73
C GLY A 420 17.59 0.93 13.08
N GLU A 421 17.13 2.17 13.22
CA GLU A 421 17.11 2.89 14.49
C GLU A 421 15.98 2.39 15.40
N HIS A 422 14.87 1.91 14.83
CA HIS A 422 13.73 1.40 15.60
C HIS A 422 13.73 -0.14 15.79
N VAL A 423 14.49 -0.85 14.98
CA VAL A 423 14.50 -2.32 14.94
C VAL A 423 15.94 -2.79 14.73
N ASN A 424 16.39 -3.78 15.52
CA ASN A 424 17.73 -4.36 15.40
C ASN A 424 17.86 -5.21 14.11
N LEU A 425 18.07 -4.53 12.99
CA LEU A 425 18.21 -5.12 11.67
C LEU A 425 19.37 -6.14 11.58
N PRO A 426 20.57 -5.87 12.10
CA PRO A 426 21.67 -6.85 12.07
C PRO A 426 21.30 -8.19 12.70
N GLN A 427 20.65 -8.17 13.86
CA GLN A 427 20.24 -9.38 14.56
C GLN A 427 19.10 -10.11 13.83
N LEU A 428 18.04 -9.40 13.43
CA LEU A 428 16.90 -10.00 12.73
C LEU A 428 17.28 -10.60 11.38
N LEU A 429 18.13 -9.91 10.62
CA LEU A 429 18.60 -10.37 9.32
C LEU A 429 19.80 -11.32 9.42
N ARG A 430 20.32 -11.59 10.63
CA ARG A 430 21.51 -12.41 10.92
C ARG A 430 22.69 -11.99 10.03
N LEU A 431 23.08 -10.74 10.17
CA LEU A 431 24.16 -10.10 9.40
C LEU A 431 25.44 -10.07 10.21
N GLN A 432 26.57 -10.21 9.51
CA GLN A 432 27.90 -9.94 10.03
C GLN A 432 28.38 -8.61 9.47
N LEU A 433 29.07 -7.83 10.31
CA LEU A 433 29.57 -6.51 9.92
C LEU A 433 30.70 -6.71 8.88
N PRO A 434 30.63 -6.09 7.68
CA PRO A 434 31.72 -6.19 6.71
C PRO A 434 32.97 -5.46 7.19
N GLU A 435 34.15 -5.95 6.81
CA GLU A 435 35.46 -5.43 7.25
C GLU A 435 35.70 -3.95 6.91
N ASP A 436 35.00 -3.42 5.90
CA ASP A 436 35.09 -2.02 5.47
C ASP A 436 34.45 -1.02 6.47
N TYR A 437 33.79 -1.51 7.53
CA TYR A 437 33.00 -0.69 8.45
C TYR A 437 33.33 -1.01 9.91
N ASP A 438 33.53 0.03 10.72
CA ASP A 438 33.70 -0.10 12.17
C ASP A 438 32.35 -0.21 12.91
N GLU A 439 31.29 0.37 12.36
CA GLU A 439 29.97 0.47 13.00
C GLU A 439 28.82 0.19 12.02
N TRP A 440 27.67 -0.24 12.56
CA TRP A 440 26.47 -0.43 11.76
C TRP A 440 25.88 0.90 11.29
N SER A 441 25.75 1.03 9.97
CA SER A 441 25.03 2.11 9.28
C SER A 441 24.04 1.51 8.28
N ALA A 442 23.13 2.33 7.73
CA ALA A 442 22.19 1.86 6.70
C ALA A 442 22.93 1.34 5.46
N VAL A 443 24.08 1.94 5.12
CA VAL A 443 24.93 1.47 4.03
C VAL A 443 25.62 0.16 4.39
N ALA A 444 26.19 0.03 5.60
CA ALA A 444 26.82 -1.22 6.05
C ALA A 444 25.84 -2.40 6.06
N ILE A 445 24.61 -2.18 6.53
CA ILE A 445 23.52 -3.17 6.46
C ILE A 445 23.19 -3.53 5.01
N SER A 446 23.16 -2.55 4.12
CA SER A 446 22.87 -2.79 2.70
C SER A 446 23.96 -3.62 2.04
N ASP A 447 25.23 -3.37 2.35
CA ASP A 447 26.38 -4.17 1.86
C ASP A 447 26.35 -5.59 2.43
N ALA A 448 26.18 -5.74 3.75
CA ALA A 448 26.10 -7.05 4.38
C ALA A 448 24.95 -7.90 3.81
N TRP A 449 23.77 -7.29 3.59
CA TRP A 449 22.64 -7.97 2.97
C TRP A 449 22.88 -8.28 1.49
N ALA A 450 23.57 -7.40 0.76
CA ALA A 450 23.95 -7.64 -0.62
C ALA A 450 24.89 -8.84 -0.74
N TYR A 451 25.93 -8.94 0.10
CA TYR A 451 26.82 -10.10 0.14
C TYR A 451 26.07 -11.39 0.48
N LYS A 452 25.25 -11.36 1.54
CA LYS A 452 24.45 -12.52 1.97
C LYS A 452 23.51 -13.04 0.88
N ARG A 453 22.99 -12.17 0.01
CA ARG A 453 22.06 -12.52 -1.08
C ARG A 453 22.73 -12.65 -2.45
N GLY A 454 24.04 -12.45 -2.56
CA GLY A 454 24.75 -12.44 -3.84
C GLY A 454 24.33 -11.30 -4.77
N PHE A 455 23.83 -10.18 -4.24
CA PHE A 455 23.45 -9.01 -5.04
C PHE A 455 24.70 -8.22 -5.43
N LEU A 456 25.26 -8.54 -6.60
CA LEU A 456 26.44 -7.88 -7.13
C LEU A 456 26.12 -7.06 -8.38
N THR A 457 26.87 -5.97 -8.57
CA THR A 457 26.78 -5.12 -9.75
C THR A 457 27.50 -5.77 -10.93
N ALA A 458 26.83 -5.82 -12.09
CA ALA A 458 27.32 -6.54 -13.27
C ALA A 458 28.71 -6.10 -13.80
N LYS A 459 29.09 -4.83 -13.58
CA LYS A 459 30.34 -4.28 -14.16
C LYS A 459 31.56 -4.40 -13.25
N ALA A 460 31.36 -4.34 -11.94
CA ALA A 460 32.46 -4.16 -10.98
C ALA A 460 32.45 -5.23 -9.88
N ALA A 461 31.50 -6.17 -9.91
CA ALA A 461 31.28 -7.19 -8.88
C ALA A 461 31.19 -6.62 -7.45
N ARG A 462 30.79 -5.34 -7.32
CA ARG A 462 30.58 -4.68 -6.02
C ARG A 462 29.17 -4.96 -5.51
N PRO A 463 28.94 -4.98 -4.19
CA PRO A 463 27.61 -5.14 -3.62
C PRO A 463 26.62 -4.09 -4.16
N ASP A 464 25.46 -4.54 -4.65
CA ASP A 464 24.37 -3.68 -5.08
C ASP A 464 23.54 -3.22 -3.87
N ARG A 465 24.05 -2.18 -3.22
CA ARG A 465 23.45 -1.51 -2.07
C ARG A 465 22.00 -1.09 -2.32
N TYR A 466 21.71 -0.61 -3.53
CA TYR A 466 20.39 -0.09 -3.86
C TYR A 466 19.38 -1.24 -3.94
N ARG A 467 19.72 -2.33 -4.63
CA ARG A 467 18.89 -3.54 -4.70
C ARG A 467 18.68 -4.14 -3.31
N ALA A 468 19.73 -4.23 -2.50
CA ALA A 468 19.66 -4.73 -1.14
C ALA A 468 18.74 -3.89 -0.24
N ALA A 469 18.92 -2.57 -0.20
CA ALA A 469 18.09 -1.67 0.60
C ALA A 469 16.61 -1.73 0.19
N ASN A 470 16.32 -1.71 -1.12
CA ASN A 470 14.95 -1.86 -1.62
C ASN A 470 14.33 -3.20 -1.24
N HIS A 471 15.11 -4.27 -1.26
CA HIS A 471 14.66 -5.60 -0.87
C HIS A 471 14.26 -5.63 0.62
N ILE A 472 15.11 -5.09 1.51
CA ILE A 472 14.82 -5.01 2.95
C ILE A 472 13.55 -4.20 3.22
N LEU A 473 13.40 -3.03 2.60
CA LEU A 473 12.20 -2.19 2.75
C LEU A 473 10.92 -2.91 2.29
N ARG A 474 10.99 -3.68 1.19
CA ARG A 474 9.86 -4.51 0.71
C ARG A 474 9.54 -5.66 1.65
N MET A 475 10.55 -6.31 2.22
CA MET A 475 10.37 -7.34 3.24
C MET A 475 9.64 -6.77 4.47
N CYS A 476 10.05 -5.58 4.93
CA CYS A 476 9.41 -4.90 6.07
C CYS A 476 7.93 -4.60 5.80
N LEU A 477 7.61 -4.03 4.62
CA LEU A 477 6.22 -3.76 4.26
C LEU A 477 5.35 -5.02 4.23
N ALA A 478 5.92 -6.12 3.74
CA ALA A 478 5.25 -7.40 3.64
C ALA A 478 5.21 -8.19 4.96
N GLY A 479 5.92 -7.76 6.01
CA GLY A 479 6.08 -8.52 7.26
C GLY A 479 6.81 -9.85 7.07
N GLN A 480 7.74 -9.92 6.10
CA GLN A 480 8.49 -11.14 5.80
C GLN A 480 9.67 -11.31 6.76
N GLN A 481 9.99 -12.56 7.12
CA GLN A 481 11.10 -12.90 8.02
C GLN A 481 11.04 -12.15 9.36
N GLN A 482 9.83 -11.93 9.90
CA GLN A 482 9.59 -11.22 11.17
C GLN A 482 10.07 -9.76 11.16
N LEU A 483 10.43 -9.22 9.98
CA LEU A 483 10.78 -7.82 9.85
C LEU A 483 9.49 -6.99 9.83
N VAL A 484 9.07 -6.56 11.03
CA VAL A 484 7.88 -5.73 11.22
C VAL A 484 8.26 -4.49 12.03
N LEU A 485 7.96 -3.33 11.47
CA LEU A 485 7.92 -2.09 12.23
C LEU A 485 6.48 -1.88 12.72
N GLN A 486 6.32 -1.81 14.03
CA GLN A 486 5.04 -1.50 14.68
C GLN A 486 5.20 -0.28 15.59
N PHE A 487 4.12 0.49 15.69
CA PHE A 487 4.00 1.64 16.56
C PHE A 487 2.92 1.41 17.63
N TYR A 488 2.94 2.25 18.66
CA TYR A 488 2.13 2.10 19.86
C TYR A 488 1.26 3.34 20.10
N PRO A 489 0.09 3.19 20.75
CA PRO A 489 -0.69 4.33 21.21
C PRO A 489 0.06 5.11 22.31
N PRO A 490 -0.29 6.37 22.55
CA PRO A 490 0.36 7.18 23.59
C PRO A 490 0.16 6.59 24.99
N GLY A 491 1.24 6.53 25.78
CA GLY A 491 1.24 5.96 27.13
C GLY A 491 1.05 4.44 27.15
N TYR A 492 1.51 3.75 26.10
CA TYR A 492 1.53 2.30 26.02
C TYR A 492 2.65 1.73 26.89
N ASP A 493 3.86 2.26 26.77
CA ASP A 493 5.06 1.75 27.44
C ASP A 493 4.89 1.84 28.97
N ALA A 494 4.37 2.95 29.46
CA ALA A 494 4.04 3.15 30.89
C ALA A 494 2.98 2.17 31.44
N ARG A 495 2.16 1.57 30.57
CA ARG A 495 1.09 0.62 30.93
C ARG A 495 1.29 -0.75 30.29
N ARG A 496 2.53 -1.10 29.90
CA ARG A 496 2.82 -2.31 29.14
C ARG A 496 2.32 -3.58 29.83
N GLU A 497 2.57 -3.71 31.13
CA GLU A 497 2.14 -4.86 31.94
C GLU A 497 0.62 -5.05 31.96
N HIS A 498 -0.12 -3.94 32.06
CA HIS A 498 -1.59 -3.96 32.00
C HIS A 498 -2.10 -4.51 30.66
N TRP A 499 -1.49 -4.09 29.55
CA TRP A 499 -1.89 -4.56 28.22
C TRP A 499 -1.55 -6.04 27.97
N LEU A 500 -0.43 -6.51 28.51
CA LEU A 500 -0.04 -7.93 28.44
C LEU A 500 -1.06 -8.85 29.12
N GLN A 501 -1.68 -8.39 30.21
CA GLN A 501 -2.63 -9.18 31.00
C GLN A 501 -4.11 -8.89 30.63
N HIS A 502 -4.37 -8.08 29.59
CA HIS A 502 -5.73 -7.66 29.26
C HIS A 502 -6.60 -8.84 28.80
N ALA A 503 -7.88 -8.85 29.21
CA ALA A 503 -8.82 -9.95 28.97
C ALA A 503 -9.09 -10.25 27.48
N ASP A 504 -8.84 -9.27 26.61
CA ASP A 504 -9.08 -9.34 25.17
C ASP A 504 -7.88 -9.88 24.37
N VAL A 505 -6.72 -10.05 25.00
CA VAL A 505 -5.52 -10.61 24.35
C VAL A 505 -5.78 -12.00 23.73
N PRO A 506 -6.48 -12.94 24.38
CA PRO A 506 -6.83 -14.22 23.78
C PRO A 506 -7.69 -14.11 22.52
N GLU A 507 -8.54 -13.08 22.41
CA GLU A 507 -9.33 -12.80 21.21
C GLU A 507 -8.41 -12.49 20.02
N VAL A 508 -7.42 -11.63 20.22
CA VAL A 508 -6.46 -11.25 19.16
C VAL A 508 -5.53 -12.40 18.79
N LYS A 509 -5.09 -13.20 19.77
CA LYS A 509 -4.23 -14.38 19.52
C LYS A 509 -4.86 -15.38 18.53
N LYS A 510 -6.19 -15.47 18.46
CA LYS A 510 -6.90 -16.30 17.46
C LYS A 510 -6.52 -15.92 16.03
N TYR A 511 -6.21 -14.66 15.76
CA TYR A 511 -5.82 -14.20 14.43
C TYR A 511 -4.35 -14.54 14.09
N GLN A 512 -3.49 -14.85 15.07
CA GLN A 512 -2.03 -14.82 14.95
C GLN A 512 -1.31 -16.18 14.83
N GLN A 513 -2.01 -17.29 14.63
CA GLN A 513 -1.41 -18.64 14.51
C GLN A 513 -0.65 -19.14 15.76
N VAL A 514 -0.72 -18.44 16.90
CA VAL A 514 -0.14 -18.93 18.16
C VAL A 514 -1.12 -19.91 18.81
N GLU A 515 -1.14 -21.15 18.33
CA GLU A 515 -1.63 -22.26 19.15
C GLU A 515 -0.52 -22.63 20.14
N LEU A 516 -0.84 -22.51 21.43
CA LEU A 516 -0.12 -23.16 22.53
C LEU A 516 -0.19 -24.67 22.31
N GLN A 517 0.93 -25.30 21.96
CA GLN A 517 1.10 -26.75 22.08
C GLN A 517 2.34 -26.99 22.93
N ASP A 518 2.15 -26.96 24.25
CA ASP A 518 2.95 -27.77 25.16
C ASP A 518 2.43 -29.21 25.02
N GLU A 519 3.15 -30.07 24.30
CA GLU A 519 3.31 -31.52 24.53
C GLU A 519 4.37 -32.05 23.54
N PRO A 520 5.30 -32.94 23.96
CA PRO A 520 6.41 -33.37 23.11
C PRO A 520 6.01 -34.63 22.33
N GLU A 521 5.73 -34.48 21.03
CA GLU A 521 5.62 -35.65 20.15
C GLU A 521 6.98 -36.03 19.56
N SER A 522 7.24 -37.34 19.71
CA SER A 522 8.48 -38.06 19.50
C SER A 522 9.04 -38.02 18.09
N GLU A 523 10.37 -38.02 18.03
CA GLU A 523 11.22 -38.20 16.86
C GLU A 523 10.79 -39.36 15.95
N THR A 524 10.60 -39.06 14.67
CA THR A 524 10.90 -40.02 13.58
C THR A 524 11.61 -39.28 12.46
N ASN A 525 12.90 -39.60 12.30
CA ASN A 525 13.77 -39.19 11.21
C ASN A 525 13.21 -39.63 9.86
N GLY A 526 13.20 -38.70 8.91
CA GLY A 526 12.84 -38.93 7.52
C GLY A 526 13.50 -37.90 6.64
N ASP A 527 14.76 -38.14 6.29
CA ASP A 527 15.49 -37.44 5.24
C ASP A 527 14.72 -37.54 3.92
N THR A 528 14.28 -36.39 3.40
CA THR A 528 14.17 -36.18 1.96
C THR A 528 14.56 -34.73 1.64
N SER A 529 15.80 -34.56 1.21
CA SER A 529 16.33 -33.37 0.58
C SER A 529 15.57 -33.06 -0.71
N SER A 530 14.79 -31.98 -0.73
CA SER A 530 14.28 -31.35 -1.95
C SER A 530 14.78 -29.92 -1.99
N VAL A 531 15.87 -29.74 -2.73
CA VAL A 531 16.47 -28.46 -3.09
C VAL A 531 15.51 -27.77 -4.05
N CYS A 532 14.87 -26.67 -3.63
CA CYS A 532 14.13 -25.79 -4.53
C CYS A 532 15.04 -24.64 -4.98
N SER A 533 15.48 -24.72 -6.23
CA SER A 533 16.01 -23.62 -7.03
C SER A 533 14.91 -22.56 -7.25
N ASP A 534 15.05 -21.40 -6.62
CA ASP A 534 14.18 -20.24 -6.89
C ASP A 534 14.70 -19.44 -8.10
N THR A 535 14.32 -19.90 -9.28
CA THR A 535 14.22 -19.06 -10.50
C THR A 535 12.82 -19.22 -11.08
N ALA A 536 11.95 -18.25 -10.84
CA ALA A 536 10.74 -17.98 -11.63
C ALA A 536 10.15 -16.62 -11.21
N ASP A 537 10.69 -15.54 -11.78
CA ASP A 537 9.83 -14.41 -12.17
C ASP A 537 9.04 -14.92 -13.39
N SER A 538 7.73 -15.06 -13.26
CA SER A 538 6.85 -15.29 -14.40
C SER A 538 6.63 -13.95 -15.11
N GLU A 539 7.40 -13.74 -16.17
CA GLU A 539 7.04 -12.82 -17.25
C GLU A 539 5.91 -13.48 -18.04
N ASP A 540 4.73 -12.86 -18.03
CA ASP A 540 3.70 -13.11 -19.04
C ASP A 540 4.18 -12.42 -20.33
N GLU A 541 4.72 -13.17 -21.28
CA GLU A 541 4.92 -12.70 -22.66
C GLU A 541 4.01 -13.48 -23.62
N ASP A 542 3.08 -12.74 -24.22
CA ASP A 542 2.39 -13.12 -25.45
C ASP A 542 3.41 -13.30 -26.59
N GLU A 543 3.25 -14.38 -27.36
CA GLU A 543 4.08 -14.75 -28.50
C GLU A 543 4.17 -13.65 -29.58
N ASP A 544 5.40 -13.32 -30.02
CA ASP A 544 5.75 -13.35 -31.46
C ASP A 544 7.28 -13.23 -31.72
N SER A 545 7.87 -14.35 -32.14
CA SER A 545 8.90 -14.51 -33.19
C SER A 545 10.20 -13.64 -33.17
N SER A 546 11.30 -14.30 -32.79
CA SER A 546 12.53 -14.59 -33.59
C SER A 546 13.89 -14.22 -32.97
N ASN A 547 14.63 -15.28 -32.60
CA ASN A 547 16.08 -15.54 -32.54
C ASN A 547 17.06 -14.37 -32.33
N ASP A 548 17.92 -14.47 -31.32
CA ASP A 548 19.27 -15.04 -31.54
C ASP A 548 19.94 -15.42 -30.21
N GLU A 549 20.63 -16.56 -30.22
CA GLU A 549 21.32 -17.18 -29.09
C GLU A 549 22.69 -16.55 -28.82
N THR A 550 23.23 -16.69 -27.59
CA THR A 550 24.53 -17.35 -27.32
C THR A 550 24.90 -17.29 -25.83
N ASN A 551 24.84 -18.46 -25.16
CA ASN A 551 25.87 -19.17 -24.36
C ASN A 551 27.04 -18.35 -23.75
N ALA A 552 27.65 -18.71 -22.62
CA ALA A 552 27.49 -19.74 -21.60
C ALA A 552 28.55 -19.46 -20.49
N ASP A 553 28.40 -20.14 -19.36
CA ASP A 553 29.45 -20.82 -18.59
C ASP A 553 29.36 -20.60 -17.07
N GLU A 554 29.11 -21.74 -16.43
CA GLU A 554 29.06 -22.02 -15.01
C GLU A 554 30.49 -22.17 -14.46
N ASP A 555 30.70 -21.79 -13.20
CA ASP A 555 31.73 -22.45 -12.40
C ASP A 555 31.35 -22.49 -10.92
N SER A 556 31.54 -23.67 -10.34
CA SER A 556 31.13 -24.11 -9.00
C SER A 556 32.17 -23.78 -7.93
N CYS A 557 31.75 -23.44 -6.70
CA CYS A 557 32.59 -23.55 -5.50
C CYS A 557 31.75 -23.87 -4.25
N ALA A 558 32.23 -24.83 -3.46
CA ALA A 558 31.62 -25.43 -2.27
C ALA A 558 31.79 -24.57 -1.01
N ILE A 559 30.84 -24.65 -0.06
CA ILE A 559 30.95 -24.08 1.30
C ILE A 559 30.39 -25.09 2.32
N GLU A 560 31.14 -25.25 3.41
CA GLU A 560 30.94 -26.12 4.58
C GLU A 560 29.74 -25.69 5.45
N GLU A 561 29.06 -26.67 6.04
CA GLU A 561 27.88 -26.50 6.90
C GLU A 561 28.29 -26.21 8.35
N ASP A 562 27.71 -25.18 8.95
CA ASP A 562 27.77 -24.94 10.40
C ASP A 562 26.35 -24.72 10.98
N GLU A 563 26.16 -25.28 12.17
CA GLU A 563 24.90 -25.66 12.83
C GLU A 563 23.89 -24.52 13.10
N ALA A 564 22.59 -24.83 13.02
CA ALA A 564 21.49 -23.93 13.38
C ALA A 564 20.85 -24.32 14.73
N PRO A 565 20.60 -23.37 15.67
CA PRO A 565 19.90 -23.69 16.90
C PRO A 565 18.38 -23.44 16.85
N ARG A 566 17.75 -24.29 17.66
CA ARG A 566 16.35 -24.56 18.04
C ARG A 566 15.41 -23.38 18.28
N SER A 567 14.12 -23.72 18.17
CA SER A 567 12.90 -22.93 18.37
C SER A 567 12.94 -22.00 19.59
N ARG A 568 12.69 -20.71 19.33
CA ARG A 568 12.52 -19.67 20.35
C ARG A 568 11.34 -18.79 19.98
N ASN A 569 10.60 -18.37 21.01
CA ASN A 569 9.41 -17.53 20.97
C ASN A 569 9.48 -16.41 19.90
N VAL A 570 8.44 -16.29 19.05
CA VAL A 570 8.43 -15.50 17.80
C VAL A 570 8.58 -13.97 18.03
N PHE A 571 8.35 -13.51 19.25
CA PHE A 571 8.44 -12.09 19.63
C PHE A 571 9.63 -11.76 20.55
N ALA A 572 10.39 -12.75 21.01
CA ALA A 572 11.44 -12.53 22.00
C ALA A 572 12.61 -11.68 21.47
N LEU A 573 12.84 -11.64 20.16
CA LEU A 573 13.96 -10.89 19.55
C LEU A 573 13.68 -9.38 19.39
N LEU A 574 12.50 -8.90 19.76
CA LEU A 574 12.16 -7.48 19.74
C LEU A 574 12.35 -6.81 21.12
N GLU A 575 12.76 -7.55 22.15
CA GLU A 575 12.66 -7.12 23.56
C GLU A 575 13.92 -7.28 24.44
N ASP A 576 15.10 -7.59 23.90
CA ASP A 576 16.31 -7.62 24.73
C ASP A 576 17.09 -6.27 24.64
N GLU A 577 17.40 -5.72 25.83
CA GLU A 577 17.88 -4.37 26.21
C GLU A 577 18.82 -3.59 25.27
#